data_AF-A0A820R041-F1
#
_entry.id   AF-A0A820R041-F1
#
_cell.length_a   1.000
_cell.length_b   1.000
_cell.length_c   1.000
_cell.angle_alpha   90.00
_cell.angle_beta   90.00
_cell.angle_gamma   90.00
#
_symmetry.space_group_name_H-M   'P 1'
#
loop_
_entity.id
_entity.type
_entity.pdbx_description
1 polymer ?
#
loop_
_entity_poly.entity_id
_entity_poly.type
_entity_poly.pdbx_seq_one_letter_code
_entity_poly.pdbx_strand_id
1 'polypeptide(L)' 'YAPWCSACQKFKPIWNDFSKAMSSKHVKVAAIDTDKYPSLSNRFRIAGLPTVF' A
#
# COMPACT_ATOMS: atom_id res chain seq x y z
N TYR A 1 -0.54 0.49 4.37
CA TYR A 1 -1.05 -0.83 4.83
C TYR A 1 -0.58 -1.04 6.26
N ALA A 2 -1.16 -2.00 6.98
CA ALA A 2 -0.66 -2.42 8.30
C ALA A 2 -0.57 -3.95 8.36
N PRO A 3 0.38 -4.55 9.11
CA PRO A 3 0.55 -6.00 9.16
C PRO A 3 -0.66 -6.76 9.75
N TRP A 4 -1.37 -6.16 10.70
CA TRP A 4 -2.55 -6.74 11.36
C TRP A 4 -3.85 -6.58 10.57
N CYS A 5 -3.85 -5.79 9.50
CA CYS A 5 -5.03 -5.52 8.69
C CYS A 5 -5.33 -6.70 7.76
N SER A 6 -6.36 -7.51 8.08
CA SER A 6 -6.76 -8.67 7.27
C SER A 6 -7.12 -8.30 5.82
N ALA A 7 -7.83 -7.18 5.60
CA ALA A 7 -8.14 -6.68 4.26
C ALA A 7 -6.86 -6.36 3.45
N CYS A 8 -5.85 -5.81 4.11
CA CYS A 8 -4.56 -5.49 3.50
C CYS A 8 -3.78 -6.76 3.10
N GLN A 9 -3.83 -7.80 3.95
CA GLN A 9 -3.23 -9.10 3.65
C GLN A 9 -3.87 -9.75 2.42
N LYS A 10 -5.21 -9.70 2.32
CA LYS A 10 -5.95 -10.17 1.14
C LYS A 10 -5.64 -9.37 -0.12
N PHE A 11 -5.37 -8.07 0.00
CA PHE A 11 -5.02 -7.20 -1.12
C PHE A 11 -3.57 -7.35 -1.60
N LYS A 12 -2.64 -7.77 -0.72
CA LYS A 12 -1.22 -7.94 -1.02
C LYS A 12 -0.91 -8.74 -2.31
N PRO A 13 -1.49 -9.92 -2.58
CA PRO A 13 -1.21 -10.65 -3.82
C PRO A 13 -1.61 -9.85 -5.07
N ILE A 14 -2.78 -9.21 -5.05
CA ILE A 14 -3.28 -8.37 -6.16
C ILE A 14 -2.33 -7.20 -6.42
N TRP A 15 -1.87 -6.53 -5.37
CA TRP A 15 -0.91 -5.42 -5.48
C TRP A 15 0.45 -5.87 -6.05
N ASN A 16 0.91 -7.06 -5.70
CA ASN A 16 2.16 -7.61 -6.22
C ASN A 16 2.07 -7.90 -7.73
N ASP A 17 0.95 -8.46 -8.19
CA ASP A 17 0.75 -8.75 -9.61
C ASP A 17 0.59 -7.45 -10.42
N PHE A 18 -0.10 -6.46 -9.86
CA PHE A 18 -0.16 -5.10 -10.42
C PHE A 18 1.24 -4.47 -10.55
N SER A 19 2.06 -4.55 -9.50
CA SER A 19 3.43 -4.02 -9.51
C SER A 19 4.29 -4.63 -10.62
N LYS A 20 4.19 -5.95 -10.82
CA LYS A 20 4.88 -6.65 -11.91
C LYS A 20 4.40 -6.16 -13.28
N ALA A 21 3.08 -6.05 -13.48
CA ALA A 21 2.50 -5.58 -14.74
C ALA A 21 2.89 -4.12 -15.08
N MET A 22 3.07 -3.29 -14.05
CA MET A 22 3.41 -1.86 -14.20
C MET A 22 4.91 -1.59 -14.38
N SER A 23 5.75 -2.55 -14.02
CA SER A 23 7.21 -2.44 -14.18
C SER A 23 7.63 -2.24 -15.64
N SER A 24 6.93 -2.87 -16.60
CA SER A 24 7.18 -2.69 -18.04
C SER A 24 6.73 -1.32 -18.57
N LYS A 25 5.87 -0.61 -17.81
CA LYS A 25 5.30 0.69 -18.18
C LYS A 25 6.02 1.87 -17.52
N HIS A 26 7.17 1.63 -16.88
CA HIS A 26 7.92 2.63 -16.11
C HIS A 26 7.12 3.28 -14.97
N VAL A 27 6.07 2.62 -14.49
CA VAL A 27 5.27 3.08 -13.35
C VAL A 27 5.83 2.45 -12.08
N LYS A 28 6.24 3.30 -11.13
CA LYS A 28 6.74 2.86 -9.83
C LYS A 28 5.60 2.82 -8.82
N VAL A 29 5.50 1.70 -8.10
CA VAL A 29 4.52 1.51 -7.04
C VAL A 29 5.24 1.12 -5.76
N ALA A 30 4.69 1.50 -4.61
CA ALA A 30 5.24 1.17 -3.30
C ALA A 30 4.13 0.82 -2.32
N ALA A 31 4.45 -0.05 -1.37
CA ALA A 31 3.58 -0.36 -0.24
C ALA A 31 4.25 0.20 1.03
N ILE A 32 3.57 1.11 1.73
CA ILE A 32 4.09 1.76 2.94
C ILE A 32 3.33 1.23 4.16
N ASP A 33 4.07 0.85 5.19
CA ASP A 33 3.54 0.47 6.50
C ASP A 33 3.19 1.74 7.30
N THR A 34 1.90 1.95 7.57
CA THR A 34 1.41 3.15 8.25
C THR A 34 1.72 3.17 9.74
N ASP A 35 1.95 2.00 10.35
CA ASP A 35 2.29 1.90 11.77
C ASP A 35 3.77 2.25 12.00
N LYS A 36 4.63 1.90 11.04
CA LYS A 36 6.05 2.26 11.05
C LYS A 36 6.29 3.73 10.72
N TYR A 37 5.41 4.35 9.93
CA TYR A 37 5.57 5.73 9.44
C TYR A 37 4.35 6.62 9.72
N PRO A 38 4.04 6.92 10.99
CA PRO A 38 2.85 7.69 11.36
C PRO A 38 2.85 9.12 10.82
N SER A 39 4.02 9.73 10.61
CA SER A 39 4.15 11.05 9.99
C SER A 39 3.65 11.07 8.53
N LEU A 40 3.88 9.99 7.78
CA LEU A 40 3.35 9.83 6.43
C LEU A 40 1.83 9.60 6.47
N SER A 41 1.37 8.75 7.37
CA SER A 41 -0.07 8.49 7.57
C SER A 41 -0.85 9.79 7.84
N ASN A 42 -0.32 10.65 8.71
CA ASN A 42 -0.91 11.94 9.02
C ASN A 42 -0.83 12.92 7.84
N ARG A 43 0.32 13.00 7.16
CA ARG A 43 0.52 13.88 6.00
C ARG A 43 -0.48 13.56 4.88
N PHE A 44 -0.72 12.28 4.61
CA PHE A 44 -1.65 11.82 3.59
C PHE A 44 -3.07 11.60 4.12
N ARG A 45 -3.34 11.95 5.39
CA ARG A 45 -4.65 11.82 6.05
C ARG A 45 -5.28 10.43 5.86
N ILE A 46 -4.49 9.39 6.06
CA ILE A 46 -4.94 8.00 5.93
C ILE A 46 -5.89 7.69 7.09
N ALA A 47 -7.20 7.61 6.80
CA ALA A 47 -8.24 7.34 7.79
C ALA A 47 -8.69 5.86 7.83
N GLY A 48 -8.22 5.04 6.88
CA GLY A 48 -8.60 3.62 6.79
C GLY A 48 -7.59 2.84 5.96
N LEU A 49 -7.69 1.51 5.98
CA LEU A 49 -6.79 0.62 5.26
C LEU A 49 -7.55 -0.53 4.58
N PRO A 50 -7.09 -1.02 3.41
CA PRO A 50 -6.03 -0.45 2.59
C PRO A 50 -6.45 0.87 1.90
N THR A 51 -5.49 1.75 1.62
CA THR A 51 -5.67 2.96 0.80
C THR A 51 -4.60 2.97 -0.29
N VAL A 52 -4.99 3.36 -1.50
CA VAL A 52 -4.11 3.51 -2.68
C VAL A 52 -4.27 4.94 -3.19
N PHE A 53 -3.15 5.60 -3.50
CA PHE A 53 -3.08 6.94 -4.09
C PHE A 53 -2.48 6.86 -5.49
#